data_AF-G8LUU0-F1
#
_entry.id   AF-G8LUU0-F1
#
_cell.length_a   1.000
_cell.length_b   1.000
_cell.length_c   1.000
_cell.angle_alpha   90.00
_cell.angle_beta   90.00
_cell.angle_gamma   90.00
#
_symmetry.space_group_name_H-M   'P 1'
#
loop_
_entity.id
_entity.type
_entity.pdbx_description
1 polymer ?
#
loop_
_entity_poly.entity_id
_entity_poly.type
_entity_poly.pdbx_seq_one_letter_code
_entity_poly.pdbx_strand_id
1 'polypeptide(L)'
;MKRKIIFCCAILMTLLQFSFLNSFSLEGQVTVGDINGDGYVDSIDYANLKMYVLGLIKDFPTAEGSWAADVDGNNSIDSIDCALMKSYLLGIIKKFPKSDSLPANTSAVTPTPQITPKPIPSYSPYPDWDKEHSGYATFTGSGYSGGAALLDPIDPDMEITALNPYDYNSYGIDAALAGAYLEVTGEKGSTIVYVTDLYPEGAPGALDLCPKSFAKIDDISKGKIDIKWRVVAAPVTGNVSYRIKEGSTTSWLAVQVRNHRYPVLKMECYINNTWVDMKKMFWNHFVIDNVDTTTPRIRMTDIRGYVLEDVLDSIPVSGDTRPAYIIDGNVQFPE
;
A
#
# COMPACT_ATOMS: atom_id res chain seq x y z
N MET A 1 -16.74 67.42 12.03
CA MET A 1 -17.05 65.98 12.21
C MET A 1 -16.71 65.06 11.02
N LYS A 2 -16.17 65.55 9.90
CA LYS A 2 -15.86 64.72 8.71
C LYS A 2 -14.39 64.27 8.56
N ARG A 3 -13.48 64.69 9.45
CA ARG A 3 -12.04 64.34 9.39
C ARG A 3 -11.61 63.18 10.30
N LYS A 4 -12.48 62.68 11.19
CA LYS A 4 -12.18 61.51 12.06
C LYS A 4 -12.64 60.16 11.49
N ILE A 5 -13.43 60.14 10.42
CA ILE A 5 -13.90 58.89 9.79
C ILE A 5 -12.89 58.37 8.75
N ILE A 6 -12.11 59.26 8.13
CA ILE A 6 -11.15 58.88 7.08
C ILE A 6 -9.92 58.14 7.66
N PHE A 7 -9.61 58.35 8.95
CA PHE A 7 -8.46 57.71 9.60
C PHE A 7 -8.74 56.28 10.11
N CYS A 8 -10.02 55.86 10.22
CA CYS A 8 -10.38 54.47 10.58
C CYS A 8 -10.47 53.53 9.38
N CYS A 9 -10.60 54.02 8.15
CA CYS A 9 -10.65 53.17 6.96
C CYS A 9 -9.25 52.88 6.37
N ALA A 10 -8.26 53.74 6.62
CA ALA A 10 -6.90 53.52 6.12
C ALA A 10 -6.12 52.46 6.91
N ILE A 11 -6.42 52.27 8.20
CA ILE A 11 -5.82 51.22 9.03
C ILE A 11 -6.52 49.86 8.81
N LEU A 12 -7.75 49.87 8.28
CA LEU A 12 -8.50 48.65 7.94
C LEU A 12 -8.24 48.14 6.51
N MET A 13 -7.59 48.93 5.64
CA MET A 13 -7.20 48.50 4.29
C MET A 13 -5.74 48.04 4.16
N THR A 14 -4.86 48.35 5.13
CA THR A 14 -3.48 47.82 5.15
C THR A 14 -3.33 46.49 5.93
N LEU A 15 -4.40 45.97 6.53
CA LEU A 15 -4.46 44.64 7.13
C LEU A 15 -5.07 43.58 6.20
N LEU A 16 -5.32 43.93 4.93
CA LEU A 16 -5.97 43.06 3.94
C LEU A 16 -5.08 42.68 2.73
N GLN A 17 -3.76 42.84 2.83
CA GLN A 17 -2.82 42.47 1.75
C GLN A 17 -1.56 41.72 2.21
N PHE A 18 -1.63 40.94 3.28
CA PHE A 18 -0.50 40.10 3.70
C PHE A 18 -0.92 38.69 4.10
N SER A 19 -1.45 37.93 3.13
CA SER A 19 -1.36 36.45 3.08
C SER A 19 -2.06 35.89 1.84
N PHE A 20 -1.66 36.36 0.66
CA PHE A 20 -1.79 35.58 -0.56
C PHE A 20 -0.42 35.57 -1.24
N LEU A 21 0.01 34.36 -1.58
CA LEU A 21 1.19 33.92 -2.35
C LEU A 21 2.07 33.00 -1.52
N ASN A 22 1.71 31.72 -1.54
CA ASN A 22 2.67 30.64 -1.73
C ASN A 22 2.05 29.70 -2.75
N SER A 23 2.14 30.09 -4.03
CA SER A 23 2.04 29.15 -5.14
C SER A 23 3.37 28.40 -5.16
N PHE A 24 3.42 27.22 -4.55
CA PHE A 24 4.54 26.31 -4.76
C PHE A 24 4.09 25.22 -5.73
N SER A 25 4.62 25.32 -6.94
CA SER A 25 4.61 24.30 -7.98
C SER A 25 5.33 23.06 -7.45
N LEU A 26 4.67 21.89 -7.41
CA LEU A 26 5.37 20.62 -7.25
C LEU A 26 5.89 20.23 -8.63
N GLU A 27 7.20 20.19 -8.82
CA GLU A 27 7.82 19.58 -10.00
C GLU A 27 7.42 18.10 -10.04
N GLY A 28 6.58 17.74 -11.00
CA GLY A 28 6.16 16.37 -11.25
C GLY A 28 7.36 15.56 -11.74
N GLN A 29 7.63 14.45 -11.05
CA GLN A 29 8.63 13.49 -11.50
C GLN A 29 8.17 12.89 -12.82
N VAL A 30 8.78 13.31 -13.92
CA VAL A 30 8.41 12.88 -15.27
C VAL A 30 8.88 11.45 -15.49
N THR A 31 7.95 10.56 -15.86
CA THR A 31 8.24 9.15 -16.12
C THR A 31 8.41 8.90 -17.61
N VAL A 32 9.46 8.18 -18.01
CA VAL A 32 9.63 7.79 -19.41
C VAL A 32 8.46 6.89 -19.82
N GLY A 33 7.71 7.33 -20.82
CA GLY A 33 6.52 6.68 -21.33
C GLY A 33 5.19 7.21 -20.80
N ASP A 34 5.20 8.05 -19.76
CA ASP A 34 4.00 8.71 -19.22
C ASP A 34 3.79 10.05 -19.93
N ILE A 35 3.04 10.00 -21.02
CA ILE A 35 2.91 11.09 -21.99
C ILE A 35 1.81 12.06 -21.56
N ASN A 36 0.75 11.55 -20.94
CA ASN A 36 -0.33 12.40 -20.42
C ASN A 36 -0.08 12.89 -18.98
N GLY A 37 1.03 12.48 -18.36
CA GLY A 37 1.49 12.91 -17.05
C GLY A 37 0.58 12.44 -15.93
N ASP A 38 -0.14 11.35 -16.12
CA ASP A 38 -1.04 10.78 -15.11
C ASP A 38 -0.32 9.83 -14.14
N GLY A 39 0.99 9.67 -14.32
CA GLY A 39 1.87 8.84 -13.49
C GLY A 39 1.95 7.39 -13.96
N TYR A 40 1.16 7.00 -14.96
CA TYR A 40 1.15 5.64 -15.49
C TYR A 40 1.74 5.60 -16.89
N VAL A 41 2.27 4.44 -17.26
CA VAL A 41 2.59 4.14 -18.66
C VAL A 41 1.63 3.08 -19.12
N ASP A 42 0.57 3.51 -19.79
CA ASP A 42 -0.52 2.63 -20.18
C ASP A 42 -1.00 2.84 -21.64
N SER A 43 -2.15 2.25 -21.96
CA SER A 43 -2.72 2.32 -23.31
C SER A 43 -3.12 3.73 -23.75
N ILE A 44 -3.33 4.66 -22.81
CA ILE A 44 -3.67 6.06 -23.04
C ILE A 44 -2.43 6.82 -23.51
N ASP A 45 -1.26 6.58 -22.90
CA ASP A 45 0.02 7.13 -23.39
C ASP A 45 0.33 6.60 -24.77
N TYR A 46 0.15 5.30 -24.98
CA TYR A 46 0.34 4.70 -26.31
C TYR A 46 -0.61 5.29 -27.35
N ALA A 47 -1.86 5.61 -26.97
CA ALA A 47 -2.80 6.27 -27.87
C ALA A 47 -2.35 7.71 -28.21
N ASN A 48 -1.90 8.48 -27.21
CA ASN A 48 -1.34 9.82 -27.41
C ASN A 48 -0.10 9.78 -28.30
N LEU A 49 0.85 8.88 -28.04
CA LEU A 49 2.05 8.66 -28.84
C LEU A 49 1.71 8.37 -30.30
N LYS A 50 0.77 7.46 -30.53
CA LYS A 50 0.35 7.06 -31.88
C LYS A 50 -0.37 8.18 -32.62
N MET A 51 -1.20 8.97 -31.92
CA MET A 51 -1.84 10.15 -32.50
C MET A 51 -0.82 11.21 -32.94
N TYR A 52 0.25 11.39 -32.16
CA TYR A 52 1.33 12.33 -32.48
C TYR A 52 2.14 11.89 -33.71
N VAL A 53 2.58 10.62 -33.75
CA VAL A 53 3.35 10.07 -34.90
C VAL A 53 2.53 10.09 -36.20
N LEU A 54 1.19 9.97 -36.11
CA LEU A 54 0.28 10.10 -37.26
C LEU A 54 -0.06 11.55 -37.64
N GLY A 55 0.46 12.54 -36.92
CA GLY A 55 0.22 13.97 -37.16
C GLY A 55 -1.20 14.43 -36.82
N LEU A 56 -1.96 13.65 -36.05
CA LEU A 56 -3.34 13.98 -35.64
C LEU A 56 -3.37 14.98 -34.48
N ILE A 57 -2.34 14.96 -33.65
CA ILE A 57 -2.04 16.00 -32.67
C ILE A 57 -0.63 16.54 -32.96
N LYS A 58 -0.43 17.82 -32.68
CA LYS A 58 0.87 18.49 -32.86
C LYS A 58 1.67 18.60 -31.57
N ASP A 59 1.00 18.47 -30.44
CA ASP A 59 1.53 18.63 -29.09
C ASP A 59 0.85 17.61 -28.16
N PHE A 60 1.55 17.20 -27.11
CA PHE A 60 1.02 16.27 -26.10
C PHE A 60 0.24 17.00 -24.99
N PRO A 61 -0.60 16.29 -24.21
CA PRO A 61 -1.41 16.89 -23.14
C PRO A 61 -0.61 17.56 -22.02
N THR A 62 0.69 17.25 -21.92
CA THR A 62 1.59 17.79 -20.89
C THR A 62 2.82 18.46 -21.50
N ALA A 63 3.42 19.39 -20.76
CA ALA A 63 4.65 20.07 -21.16
C ALA A 63 5.81 19.09 -21.40
N GLU A 64 5.84 18.01 -20.62
CA GLU A 64 6.91 17.00 -20.64
C GLU A 64 6.57 15.79 -21.50
N GLY A 65 5.38 15.77 -22.13
CA GLY A 65 4.89 14.63 -22.90
C GLY A 65 5.78 14.27 -24.09
N SER A 66 6.46 15.25 -24.70
CA SER A 66 7.45 14.97 -25.77
C SER A 66 8.70 14.27 -25.23
N TRP A 67 9.13 14.62 -24.01
CA TRP A 67 10.26 13.97 -23.36
C TRP A 67 9.88 12.54 -22.94
N ALA A 68 8.68 12.33 -22.42
CA ALA A 68 8.19 11.02 -22.03
C ALA A 68 7.90 10.12 -23.25
N ALA A 69 7.53 10.70 -24.39
CA ALA A 69 7.20 9.98 -25.62
C ALA A 69 8.41 9.36 -26.35
N ASP A 70 9.59 9.98 -26.29
CA ASP A 70 10.86 9.42 -26.78
C ASP A 70 11.37 8.41 -25.75
N VAL A 71 10.95 7.15 -25.87
CA VAL A 71 11.19 6.11 -24.86
C VAL A 71 12.51 5.35 -25.09
N ASP A 72 13.09 5.44 -26.28
CA ASP A 72 14.43 4.88 -26.54
C ASP A 72 15.57 5.88 -26.31
N GLY A 73 15.25 7.18 -26.18
CA GLY A 73 16.18 8.25 -25.84
C GLY A 73 17.00 8.75 -27.02
N ASN A 74 16.57 8.49 -28.25
CA ASN A 74 17.27 8.89 -29.47
C ASN A 74 16.95 10.34 -29.91
N ASN A 75 16.08 11.06 -29.17
CA ASN A 75 15.57 12.41 -29.43
C ASN A 75 14.65 12.57 -30.66
N SER A 76 14.13 11.47 -31.19
CA SER A 76 13.08 11.44 -32.21
C SER A 76 11.85 10.73 -31.62
N ILE A 77 10.65 11.16 -31.99
CA ILE A 77 9.39 10.51 -31.58
C ILE A 77 8.76 9.89 -32.82
N ASP A 78 8.94 8.59 -33.01
CA ASP A 78 8.51 7.90 -34.23
C ASP A 78 7.93 6.49 -34.00
N SER A 79 7.86 5.69 -35.07
CA SER A 79 7.32 4.34 -35.02
C SER A 79 8.10 3.37 -34.11
N ILE A 80 9.37 3.68 -33.81
CA ILE A 80 10.22 2.88 -32.91
C ILE A 80 9.74 3.04 -31.48
N ASP A 81 9.44 4.27 -31.03
CA ASP A 81 8.86 4.53 -29.71
C ASP A 81 7.50 3.86 -29.54
N CYS A 82 6.67 3.90 -30.58
CA CYS A 82 5.40 3.17 -30.59
C CYS A 82 5.59 1.65 -30.41
N ALA A 83 6.61 1.06 -31.04
CA ALA A 83 6.88 -0.37 -30.93
C ALA A 83 7.37 -0.77 -29.53
N LEU A 84 8.21 0.08 -28.92
CA LEU A 84 8.71 -0.13 -27.56
C LEU A 84 7.60 0.08 -26.53
N MET A 85 6.80 1.14 -26.65
CA MET A 85 5.61 1.37 -25.82
C MET A 85 4.68 0.15 -25.85
N LYS A 86 4.36 -0.35 -27.04
CA LYS A 86 3.54 -1.57 -27.16
C LYS A 86 4.21 -2.81 -26.56
N SER A 87 5.52 -2.97 -26.71
CA SER A 87 6.25 -4.08 -26.11
C SER A 87 6.25 -4.00 -24.58
N TYR A 88 6.28 -2.79 -24.02
CA TYR A 88 6.19 -2.54 -22.58
C TYR A 88 4.79 -2.87 -22.05
N LEU A 89 3.74 -2.39 -22.73
CA LEU A 89 2.35 -2.70 -22.37
C LEU A 89 2.00 -4.19 -22.47
N LEU A 90 2.64 -4.89 -23.42
CA LEU A 90 2.51 -6.36 -23.55
C LEU A 90 3.42 -7.13 -22.58
N GLY A 91 4.21 -6.42 -21.77
CA GLY A 91 5.12 -6.99 -20.79
C GLY A 91 6.31 -7.75 -21.38
N ILE A 92 6.57 -7.61 -22.68
CA ILE A 92 7.71 -8.19 -23.40
C ILE A 92 9.00 -7.53 -22.92
N ILE A 93 8.96 -6.22 -22.71
CA ILE A 93 10.02 -5.47 -22.02
C ILE A 93 9.46 -4.94 -20.70
N LYS A 94 10.29 -4.96 -19.64
CA LYS A 94 9.90 -4.51 -18.30
C LYS A 94 10.30 -3.07 -17.99
N LYS A 95 11.11 -2.46 -18.86
CA LYS A 95 11.58 -1.09 -18.79
C LYS A 95 11.93 -0.61 -20.19
N PHE A 96 11.80 0.70 -20.43
CA PHE A 96 12.25 1.30 -21.67
C PHE A 96 13.78 1.42 -21.75
N PRO A 97 14.36 1.48 -22.97
CA PRO A 97 15.79 1.65 -23.16
C PRO A 97 16.36 2.97 -22.60
N LYS A 98 15.57 4.06 -22.58
CA LYS A 98 15.97 5.36 -22.01
C LYS A 98 16.10 5.28 -20.48
N SER A 99 17.20 5.81 -19.94
CA SER A 99 17.48 5.82 -18.50
C SER A 99 16.82 6.98 -17.75
N ASP A 100 16.36 6.77 -16.52
CA ASP A 100 15.77 7.81 -15.64
C ASP A 100 16.79 8.81 -15.04
N SER A 101 18.06 8.75 -15.43
CA SER A 101 19.09 9.68 -14.95
C SER A 101 19.28 10.85 -15.92
N LEU A 102 18.89 12.05 -15.52
CA LEU A 102 19.35 13.28 -16.18
C LEU A 102 20.85 13.54 -15.86
N PRO A 103 21.64 14.06 -16.81
CA PRO A 103 23.07 14.29 -16.63
C PRO A 103 23.31 15.44 -15.64
N ALA A 104 24.23 15.21 -14.71
CA ALA A 104 24.63 16.19 -13.71
C ALA A 104 25.18 17.47 -14.35
N ASN A 105 24.60 18.62 -14.00
CA ASN A 105 25.35 19.85 -13.77
C ASN A 105 24.64 20.76 -12.76
N THR A 106 25.13 20.65 -11.52
CA THR A 106 25.32 21.69 -10.51
C THR A 106 24.37 22.90 -10.49
N SER A 107 23.53 22.98 -9.45
CA SER A 107 23.48 24.14 -8.54
C SER A 107 22.81 23.79 -7.19
N ALA A 108 23.62 23.91 -6.13
CA ALA A 108 23.33 24.08 -4.70
C ALA A 108 22.00 23.56 -4.08
N VAL A 109 22.13 22.34 -3.53
CA VAL A 109 21.57 21.76 -2.28
C VAL A 109 20.37 22.47 -1.59
N THR A 110 19.27 21.73 -1.44
CA THR A 110 18.41 21.76 -0.24
C THR A 110 18.08 20.32 0.17
N PRO A 111 18.26 19.90 1.44
CA PRO A 111 18.09 18.50 1.85
C PRO A 111 16.62 18.14 2.03
N THR A 112 16.12 17.11 1.33
CA THR A 112 14.81 16.49 1.57
C THR A 112 14.95 15.38 2.63
N PRO A 113 14.12 15.36 3.69
CA PRO A 113 14.36 14.57 4.89
C PRO A 113 14.19 13.06 4.67
N GLN A 114 15.25 12.31 4.99
CA GLN A 114 15.18 10.88 5.24
C GLN A 114 14.34 10.64 6.51
N ILE A 115 13.10 10.13 6.38
CA ILE A 115 12.32 9.69 7.55
C ILE A 115 13.03 8.43 8.08
N THR A 116 13.86 8.65 9.08
CA THR A 116 14.53 7.57 9.81
C THR A 116 13.46 6.85 10.63
N PRO A 117 13.36 5.52 10.62
CA PRO A 117 12.44 4.80 11.50
C PRO A 117 12.69 5.27 12.93
N LYS A 118 11.62 5.72 13.60
CA LYS A 118 11.72 6.19 14.98
C LYS A 118 12.25 5.04 15.85
N PRO A 119 13.17 5.28 16.81
CA PRO A 119 13.75 4.23 17.63
C PRO A 119 12.68 3.36 18.29
N ILE A 120 12.93 2.05 18.31
CA ILE A 120 12.11 1.04 18.98
C ILE A 120 11.82 1.53 20.42
N PRO A 121 10.56 1.57 20.88
CA PRO A 121 10.28 1.79 22.29
C PRO A 121 11.01 0.73 23.12
N SER A 122 11.56 1.06 24.28
CA SER A 122 12.30 0.10 25.13
C SER A 122 11.45 -1.06 25.68
N TYR A 123 10.18 -1.13 25.28
CA TYR A 123 9.21 -2.15 25.60
C TYR A 123 8.45 -2.50 24.31
N SER A 124 8.49 -3.77 23.88
CA SER A 124 7.64 -4.21 22.77
C SER A 124 6.18 -4.11 23.20
N PRO A 125 5.32 -3.35 22.50
CA PRO A 125 3.89 -3.26 22.84
C PRO A 125 3.20 -4.62 22.73
N TYR A 126 3.80 -5.55 21.99
CA TYR A 126 3.32 -6.91 21.77
C TYR A 126 4.45 -7.87 22.17
N PRO A 127 4.53 -8.28 23.45
CA PRO A 127 5.56 -9.19 23.91
C PRO A 127 5.36 -10.58 23.28
N ASP A 128 6.46 -11.35 23.22
CA ASP A 128 6.48 -12.74 22.76
C ASP A 128 5.87 -12.98 21.37
N TRP A 129 5.90 -11.97 20.49
CA TRP A 129 5.32 -12.07 19.15
C TRP A 129 6.01 -13.12 18.27
N ASP A 130 7.29 -13.39 18.55
CA ASP A 130 8.14 -14.35 17.85
C ASP A 130 8.19 -15.71 18.55
N LYS A 131 7.36 -15.93 19.60
CA LYS A 131 7.33 -17.19 20.31
C LYS A 131 6.92 -18.33 19.38
N GLU A 132 7.44 -19.52 19.68
CA GLU A 132 6.98 -20.75 19.04
C GLU A 132 5.67 -21.21 19.69
N HIS A 133 4.67 -21.45 18.85
CA HIS A 133 3.41 -22.08 19.19
C HIS A 133 3.51 -23.58 18.91
N SER A 134 2.76 -24.37 19.67
CA SER A 134 2.58 -25.80 19.43
C SER A 134 1.09 -26.11 19.31
N GLY A 135 0.73 -26.97 18.37
CA GLY A 135 -0.67 -27.32 18.10
C GLY A 135 -0.75 -28.43 17.07
N TYR A 136 -1.79 -28.40 16.24
CA TYR A 136 -1.99 -29.35 15.17
C TYR A 136 -2.36 -28.67 13.86
N ALA A 137 -2.11 -29.32 12.74
CA ALA A 137 -2.63 -28.93 11.43
C ALA A 137 -3.60 -29.98 10.88
N THR A 138 -4.67 -29.51 10.24
CA THR A 138 -5.42 -30.24 9.20
C THR A 138 -5.15 -29.59 7.84
N PHE A 139 -5.88 -30.00 6.79
CA PHE A 139 -5.82 -29.31 5.51
C PHE A 139 -7.21 -29.07 4.89
N THR A 140 -7.31 -28.00 4.11
CA THR A 140 -8.51 -27.55 3.41
C THR A 140 -8.17 -26.93 2.06
N GLY A 141 -9.13 -26.94 1.13
CA GLY A 141 -9.03 -26.20 -0.14
C GLY A 141 -9.59 -24.76 -0.08
N SER A 142 -10.11 -24.32 1.07
CA SER A 142 -10.65 -22.96 1.26
C SER A 142 -9.54 -21.92 1.42
N GLY A 143 -9.93 -20.64 1.52
CA GLY A 143 -9.00 -19.53 1.81
C GLY A 143 -8.29 -18.92 0.61
N TYR A 144 -8.32 -19.54 -0.58
CA TYR A 144 -7.82 -18.94 -1.83
C TYR A 144 -8.76 -17.88 -2.40
N SER A 145 -10.06 -17.97 -2.07
CA SER A 145 -11.04 -16.93 -2.35
C SER A 145 -12.10 -16.91 -1.26
N GLY A 146 -12.59 -15.71 -0.94
CA GLY A 146 -13.63 -15.48 0.04
C GLY A 146 -13.18 -15.72 1.49
N GLY A 147 -11.87 -15.78 1.74
CA GLY A 147 -11.33 -15.93 3.09
C GLY A 147 -11.70 -14.74 3.97
N ALA A 148 -11.83 -14.98 5.28
CA ALA A 148 -12.27 -13.99 6.26
C ALA A 148 -11.40 -12.72 6.29
N ALA A 149 -10.13 -12.82 5.88
CA ALA A 149 -9.21 -11.68 5.82
C ALA A 149 -9.39 -10.76 4.60
N LEU A 150 -10.30 -11.07 3.65
CA LEU A 150 -10.56 -10.28 2.44
C LEU A 150 -9.31 -9.95 1.62
N LEU A 151 -8.42 -10.95 1.47
CA LEU A 151 -7.13 -10.78 0.79
C LEU A 151 -7.14 -11.12 -0.70
N ASP A 152 -8.31 -11.50 -1.24
CA ASP A 152 -8.49 -11.80 -2.66
C ASP A 152 -7.96 -10.68 -3.60
N PRO A 153 -7.47 -11.06 -4.80
CA PRO A 153 -7.23 -12.43 -5.26
C PRO A 153 -5.97 -13.02 -4.63
N ILE A 154 -5.98 -14.33 -4.33
CA ILE A 154 -4.81 -15.09 -3.89
C ILE A 154 -4.26 -15.89 -5.08
N ASP A 155 -2.94 -15.88 -5.27
CA ASP A 155 -2.29 -16.73 -6.26
C ASP A 155 -2.60 -18.21 -5.96
N PRO A 156 -3.14 -18.99 -6.91
CA PRO A 156 -3.42 -20.41 -6.72
C PRO A 156 -2.21 -21.25 -6.30
N ASP A 157 -0.99 -20.79 -6.59
CA ASP A 157 0.25 -21.45 -6.17
C ASP A 157 0.74 -21.03 -4.79
N MET A 158 0.12 -20.04 -4.15
CA MET A 158 0.50 -19.58 -2.82
C MET A 158 0.23 -20.67 -1.77
N GLU A 159 1.18 -20.84 -0.85
CA GLU A 159 0.97 -21.67 0.33
C GLU A 159 0.25 -20.85 1.39
N ILE A 160 -1.00 -21.22 1.67
CA ILE A 160 -1.87 -20.50 2.60
C ILE A 160 -2.29 -21.37 3.79
N THR A 161 -2.85 -20.71 4.80
CA THR A 161 -3.48 -21.34 5.95
C THR A 161 -4.68 -20.53 6.43
N ALA A 162 -5.66 -21.22 6.99
CA ALA A 162 -6.59 -20.64 7.96
C ALA A 162 -6.00 -20.77 9.37
N LEU A 163 -6.25 -19.80 10.25
CA LEU A 163 -5.72 -19.76 11.62
C LEU A 163 -6.86 -19.76 12.64
N ASN A 164 -6.70 -20.48 13.74
CA ASN A 164 -7.71 -20.55 14.81
C ASN A 164 -8.03 -19.16 15.40
N PRO A 165 -9.24 -18.94 15.94
CA PRO A 165 -9.68 -17.63 16.42
C PRO A 165 -8.87 -17.06 17.59
N TYR A 166 -8.20 -17.89 18.39
CA TYR A 166 -7.44 -17.42 19.55
C TYR A 166 -6.15 -16.75 19.11
N ASP A 167 -5.38 -17.41 18.25
CA ASP A 167 -4.15 -16.87 17.70
C ASP A 167 -4.42 -15.82 16.62
N TYR A 168 -5.46 -15.99 15.80
CA TYR A 168 -5.86 -15.02 14.78
C TYR A 168 -6.20 -13.64 15.39
N ASN A 169 -6.81 -13.64 16.59
CA ASN A 169 -7.14 -12.43 17.36
C ASN A 169 -6.15 -12.15 18.50
N SER A 170 -4.87 -12.44 18.28
CA SER A 170 -3.80 -12.21 19.25
C SER A 170 -3.83 -10.79 19.85
N TYR A 171 -3.39 -10.67 21.11
CA TYR A 171 -3.37 -9.41 21.87
C TYR A 171 -4.76 -8.76 22.07
N GLY A 172 -5.84 -9.51 21.88
CA GLY A 172 -7.21 -8.98 21.97
C GLY A 172 -7.56 -8.04 20.82
N ILE A 173 -6.86 -8.15 19.69
CA ILE A 173 -7.06 -7.34 18.50
C ILE A 173 -7.68 -8.23 17.42
N ASP A 174 -8.84 -7.84 16.92
CA ASP A 174 -9.52 -8.56 15.83
C ASP A 174 -8.60 -8.67 14.60
N ALA A 175 -8.50 -9.88 14.02
CA ALA A 175 -7.68 -10.15 12.84
C ALA A 175 -6.21 -9.70 12.99
N ALA A 176 -5.65 -9.76 14.19
CA ALA A 176 -4.26 -9.40 14.47
C ALA A 176 -3.27 -10.06 13.49
N LEU A 177 -3.42 -11.37 13.25
CA LEU A 177 -2.52 -12.15 12.39
C LEU A 177 -3.04 -12.37 10.96
N ALA A 178 -4.09 -11.66 10.53
CA ALA A 178 -4.50 -11.66 9.14
C ALA A 178 -3.39 -11.10 8.25
N GLY A 179 -3.07 -11.81 7.16
CA GLY A 179 -1.96 -11.46 6.28
C GLY A 179 -0.57 -11.69 6.89
N ALA A 180 -0.46 -12.38 8.02
CA ALA A 180 0.82 -12.81 8.56
C ALA A 180 1.44 -13.94 7.72
N TYR A 181 2.75 -14.11 7.84
CA TYR A 181 3.44 -15.32 7.38
C TYR A 181 3.90 -16.14 8.58
N LEU A 182 3.65 -17.44 8.53
CA LEU A 182 4.01 -18.39 9.57
C LEU A 182 5.03 -19.39 9.02
N GLU A 183 6.13 -19.60 9.73
CA GLU A 183 6.96 -20.79 9.52
C GLU A 183 6.33 -21.94 10.29
N VAL A 184 5.93 -23.00 9.59
CA VAL A 184 5.24 -24.17 10.15
C VAL A 184 6.11 -25.39 9.98
N THR A 185 6.34 -26.12 11.07
CA THR A 185 7.20 -27.31 11.13
C THR A 185 6.37 -28.53 11.52
N GLY A 186 6.42 -29.57 10.68
CA GLY A 186 5.90 -30.91 10.92
C GLY A 186 7.01 -31.96 10.96
N GLU A 187 6.66 -33.25 10.92
CA GLU A 187 7.64 -34.33 11.04
C GLU A 187 8.66 -34.38 9.88
N LYS A 188 8.26 -33.99 8.66
CA LYS A 188 9.10 -34.06 7.46
C LYS A 188 9.89 -32.79 7.16
N GLY A 189 9.62 -31.69 7.86
CA GLY A 189 10.31 -30.42 7.65
C GLY A 189 9.43 -29.21 7.90
N SER A 190 9.84 -28.08 7.34
CA SER A 190 9.20 -26.79 7.53
C SER A 190 8.81 -26.13 6.22
N THR A 191 7.76 -25.31 6.25
CA THR A 191 7.36 -24.44 5.13
C THR A 191 6.86 -23.10 5.65
N ILE A 192 6.68 -22.13 4.75
CA ILE A 192 6.13 -20.81 5.06
C ILE A 192 4.72 -20.71 4.48
N VAL A 193 3.75 -20.27 5.27
CA VAL A 193 2.35 -20.12 4.85
C VAL A 193 1.82 -18.72 5.11
N TYR A 194 0.92 -18.25 4.25
CA TYR A 194 0.24 -16.95 4.35
C TYR A 194 -1.16 -17.10 4.98
N VAL A 195 -1.46 -16.30 6.01
CA VAL A 195 -2.74 -16.39 6.74
C VAL A 195 -3.83 -15.61 5.99
N THR A 196 -4.71 -16.33 5.28
CA THR A 196 -5.76 -15.72 4.45
C THR A 196 -7.17 -15.90 5.00
N ASP A 197 -7.35 -16.80 5.97
CA ASP A 197 -8.68 -17.18 6.44
C ASP A 197 -8.70 -17.47 7.95
N LEU A 198 -9.91 -17.53 8.51
CA LEU A 198 -10.17 -17.94 9.87
C LEU A 198 -10.50 -19.43 9.89
N TYR A 199 -9.98 -20.16 10.87
CA TYR A 199 -10.35 -21.55 11.16
C TYR A 199 -11.30 -21.58 12.37
N PRO A 200 -12.64 -21.46 12.20
CA PRO A 200 -13.54 -21.06 13.28
C PRO A 200 -13.59 -22.05 14.46
N GLU A 201 -13.48 -23.34 14.19
CA GLU A 201 -13.49 -24.44 15.17
C GLU A 201 -12.09 -24.82 15.67
N GLY A 202 -11.04 -24.16 15.19
CA GLY A 202 -9.67 -24.43 15.57
C GLY A 202 -9.42 -24.22 17.07
N ALA A 203 -8.72 -25.16 17.69
CA ALA A 203 -8.19 -24.98 19.05
C ALA A 203 -6.98 -24.02 19.03
N PRO A 204 -6.55 -23.44 20.17
CA PRO A 204 -5.30 -22.69 20.24
C PRO A 204 -4.13 -23.48 19.65
N GLY A 205 -3.31 -22.82 18.84
CA GLY A 205 -2.20 -23.40 18.09
C GLY A 205 -2.60 -24.14 16.81
N ALA A 206 -3.90 -24.32 16.51
CA ALA A 206 -4.34 -25.06 15.34
C ALA A 206 -4.30 -24.24 14.04
N LEU A 207 -3.92 -24.91 12.95
CA LEU A 207 -3.91 -24.40 11.58
C LEU A 207 -4.75 -25.30 10.65
N ASP A 208 -5.37 -24.72 9.64
CA ASP A 208 -5.92 -25.48 8.51
C ASP A 208 -5.16 -25.09 7.24
N LEU A 209 -4.19 -25.94 6.87
CA LEU A 209 -3.22 -25.67 5.81
C LEU A 209 -3.83 -25.92 4.41
N CYS A 210 -3.31 -25.26 3.38
CA CYS A 210 -3.58 -25.74 2.02
C CYS A 210 -2.93 -27.13 1.79
N PRO A 211 -3.42 -27.96 0.85
CA PRO A 211 -2.88 -29.30 0.64
C PRO A 211 -1.40 -29.29 0.22
N LYS A 212 -0.97 -28.22 -0.46
CA LYS A 212 0.42 -28.00 -0.92
C LYS A 212 1.38 -27.85 0.27
N SER A 213 1.04 -27.03 1.26
CA SER A 213 1.89 -26.82 2.45
C SER A 213 1.84 -28.02 3.39
N PHE A 214 0.66 -28.64 3.57
CA PHE A 214 0.53 -29.86 4.39
C PHE A 214 1.43 -30.99 3.89
N ALA A 215 1.39 -31.27 2.58
CA ALA A 215 2.17 -32.36 1.97
C ALA A 215 3.69 -32.14 2.01
N LYS A 216 4.16 -30.89 2.22
CA LYS A 216 5.59 -30.61 2.41
C LYS A 216 6.09 -30.97 3.80
N ILE A 217 5.24 -30.85 4.81
CA ILE A 217 5.65 -30.99 6.21
C ILE A 217 5.24 -32.33 6.82
N ASP A 218 4.31 -33.07 6.22
CA ASP A 218 3.96 -34.43 6.66
C ASP A 218 3.23 -35.27 5.58
N ASP A 219 2.81 -36.49 5.94
CA ASP A 219 2.00 -37.39 5.11
C ASP A 219 0.52 -37.01 5.14
N ILE A 220 -0.04 -36.69 3.97
CA ILE A 220 -1.46 -36.31 3.81
C ILE A 220 -2.43 -37.38 4.33
N SER A 221 -2.03 -38.66 4.33
CA SER A 221 -2.86 -39.77 4.81
C SER A 221 -3.13 -39.74 6.32
N LYS A 222 -2.32 -39.00 7.09
CA LYS A 222 -2.56 -38.80 8.53
C LYS A 222 -3.79 -37.91 8.79
N GLY A 223 -4.15 -37.03 7.85
CA GLY A 223 -5.30 -36.11 7.95
C GLY A 223 -5.16 -34.99 8.99
N LYS A 224 -4.48 -35.26 10.10
CA LYS A 224 -4.18 -34.34 11.20
C LYS A 224 -2.80 -34.66 11.76
N ILE A 225 -1.98 -33.62 11.96
CA ILE A 225 -0.57 -33.76 12.38
C ILE A 225 -0.24 -32.78 13.49
N ASP A 226 0.70 -33.15 14.36
CA ASP A 226 1.26 -32.22 15.34
C ASP A 226 2.22 -31.26 14.64
N ILE A 227 2.15 -29.98 14.99
CA ILE A 227 2.99 -28.95 14.41
C ILE A 227 3.53 -27.99 15.45
N LYS A 228 4.62 -27.33 15.08
CA LYS A 228 5.12 -26.11 15.71
C LYS A 228 5.09 -24.99 14.68
N TRP A 229 4.81 -23.77 15.12
CA TRP A 229 4.85 -22.62 14.21
C TRP A 229 5.19 -21.32 14.93
N ARG A 230 5.68 -20.34 14.17
CA ARG A 230 5.92 -18.97 14.65
C ARG A 230 5.70 -17.96 13.55
N VAL A 231 5.43 -16.70 13.92
CA VAL A 231 5.38 -15.59 12.98
C VAL A 231 6.78 -15.31 12.45
N VAL A 232 6.90 -15.10 11.14
CA VAL A 232 8.15 -14.74 10.47
C VAL A 232 7.96 -13.50 9.59
N ALA A 233 9.07 -12.89 9.18
CA ALA A 233 9.05 -11.84 8.16
C ALA A 233 8.40 -12.38 6.88
N ALA A 234 7.52 -11.60 6.28
CA ALA A 234 6.94 -11.92 4.99
C ALA A 234 8.04 -11.94 3.90
N PRO A 235 8.09 -12.96 3.03
CA PRO A 235 9.02 -13.04 1.91
C PRO A 235 8.56 -12.14 0.74
N VAL A 236 8.34 -10.85 1.03
CA VAL A 236 7.81 -9.86 0.10
C VAL A 236 8.87 -8.86 -0.32
N THR A 237 8.66 -8.26 -1.50
CA THR A 237 9.43 -7.12 -1.98
C THR A 237 8.49 -5.94 -2.21
N GLY A 238 9.06 -4.73 -2.28
CA GLY A 238 8.28 -3.50 -2.44
C GLY A 238 7.62 -3.00 -1.16
N ASN A 239 6.81 -1.97 -1.32
CA ASN A 239 6.11 -1.27 -0.24
C ASN A 239 4.79 -1.96 0.12
N VAL A 240 4.20 -1.53 1.23
CA VAL A 240 2.81 -1.86 1.55
C VAL A 240 1.87 -1.32 0.46
N SER A 241 0.67 -1.88 0.38
CA SER A 241 -0.43 -1.29 -0.40
C SER A 241 -1.71 -1.25 0.42
N TYR A 242 -2.64 -0.39 0.04
CA TYR A 242 -3.85 -0.10 0.80
C TYR A 242 -5.07 -0.46 -0.01
N ARG A 243 -5.82 -1.48 0.43
CA ARG A 243 -7.15 -1.73 -0.11
C ARG A 243 -8.16 -0.84 0.60
N ILE A 244 -8.77 0.06 -0.16
CA ILE A 244 -9.89 0.87 0.28
C ILE A 244 -11.17 0.07 0.03
N LYS A 245 -11.93 -0.23 1.09
CA LYS A 245 -13.16 -1.03 0.97
C LYS A 245 -14.23 -0.24 0.22
N GLU A 246 -15.06 -0.94 -0.54
CA GLU A 246 -16.27 -0.37 -1.12
C GLU A 246 -17.16 0.29 -0.05
N GLY A 247 -17.74 1.44 -0.40
CA GLY A 247 -18.48 2.29 0.53
C GLY A 247 -17.62 3.25 1.37
N SER A 248 -16.29 3.17 1.26
CA SER A 248 -15.41 4.14 1.93
C SER A 248 -15.52 5.52 1.30
N THR A 249 -15.66 6.53 2.15
CA THR A 249 -15.65 7.95 1.82
C THR A 249 -14.98 8.74 2.96
N THR A 250 -14.90 10.06 2.86
CA THR A 250 -14.49 10.91 3.99
C THR A 250 -15.40 10.76 5.22
N SER A 251 -16.67 10.36 5.08
CA SER A 251 -17.57 10.16 6.23
C SER A 251 -17.33 8.85 6.98
N TRP A 252 -16.89 7.80 6.28
CA TRP A 252 -16.57 6.49 6.84
C TRP A 252 -15.50 5.85 5.97
N LEU A 253 -14.35 5.50 6.54
CA LEU A 253 -13.20 4.96 5.80
C LEU A 253 -12.81 3.60 6.37
N ALA A 254 -12.65 2.61 5.49
CA ALA A 254 -12.11 1.29 5.83
C ALA A 254 -10.89 0.95 4.98
N VAL A 255 -9.75 0.75 5.64
CA VAL A 255 -8.45 0.54 4.99
C VAL A 255 -7.86 -0.80 5.42
N GLN A 256 -7.51 -1.64 4.46
CA GLN A 256 -6.71 -2.83 4.69
C GLN A 256 -5.29 -2.58 4.21
N VAL A 257 -4.30 -2.94 5.04
CA VAL A 257 -2.89 -2.92 4.65
C VAL A 257 -2.56 -4.30 4.07
N ARG A 258 -1.92 -4.31 2.90
CA ARG A 258 -1.41 -5.51 2.20
C ARG A 258 0.09 -5.40 2.03
N ASN A 259 0.73 -6.51 1.65
CA ASN A 259 2.17 -6.60 1.40
C ASN A 259 3.05 -6.08 2.55
N HIS A 260 2.60 -6.20 3.79
CA HIS A 260 3.34 -5.77 4.97
C HIS A 260 4.30 -6.86 5.45
N ARG A 261 5.56 -6.50 5.75
CA ARG A 261 6.59 -7.46 6.18
C ARG A 261 6.24 -8.16 7.50
N TYR A 262 5.54 -7.48 8.39
CA TYR A 262 5.08 -8.01 9.67
C TYR A 262 3.61 -7.62 9.92
N PRO A 263 2.87 -8.37 10.76
CA PRO A 263 1.47 -8.07 11.05
C PRO A 263 1.26 -6.64 11.54
N VAL A 264 0.31 -5.92 10.94
CA VAL A 264 -0.06 -4.56 11.34
C VAL A 264 -1.13 -4.62 12.42
N LEU A 265 -0.82 -4.15 13.63
CA LEU A 265 -1.71 -4.28 14.78
C LEU A 265 -2.42 -2.97 15.13
N LYS A 266 -1.87 -1.84 14.70
CA LYS A 266 -2.47 -0.52 14.93
C LYS A 266 -2.39 0.33 13.67
N MET A 267 -3.41 1.14 13.45
CA MET A 267 -3.41 2.19 12.44
C MET A 267 -4.07 3.44 13.02
N GLU A 268 -3.50 4.59 12.74
CA GLU A 268 -4.03 5.88 13.16
C GLU A 268 -4.11 6.82 11.96
N CYS A 269 -5.14 7.66 11.91
CA CYS A 269 -5.34 8.68 10.88
C CYS A 269 -5.11 10.06 11.49
N TYR A 270 -4.43 10.94 10.76
CA TYR A 270 -4.21 12.32 11.20
C TYR A 270 -5.41 13.19 10.81
N ILE A 271 -6.21 13.59 11.80
CA ILE A 271 -7.45 14.35 11.66
C ILE A 271 -7.41 15.54 12.62
N ASN A 272 -7.75 16.74 12.15
CA ASN A 272 -7.81 17.97 12.94
C ASN A 272 -6.55 18.20 13.80
N ASN A 273 -5.39 18.02 13.19
CA ASN A 273 -4.05 18.14 13.79
C ASN A 273 -3.73 17.09 14.88
N THR A 274 -4.48 15.99 14.96
CA THR A 274 -4.31 14.92 15.95
C THR A 274 -4.29 13.54 15.32
N TRP A 275 -3.55 12.61 15.92
CA TRP A 275 -3.62 11.19 15.54
C TRP A 275 -4.82 10.53 16.23
N VAL A 276 -5.71 9.96 15.45
CA VAL A 276 -6.92 9.26 15.91
C VAL A 276 -6.81 7.78 15.58
N ASP A 277 -7.07 6.93 16.56
CA ASP A 277 -7.02 5.47 16.41
C ASP A 277 -8.10 4.95 15.45
N MET A 278 -7.70 4.06 14.55
CA MET A 278 -8.60 3.35 13.66
C MET A 278 -8.83 1.94 14.22
N LYS A 279 -10.10 1.55 14.38
CA LYS A 279 -10.44 0.25 14.95
C LYS A 279 -10.14 -0.87 13.94
N LYS A 280 -9.31 -1.86 14.31
CA LYS A 280 -9.14 -3.08 13.50
C LYS A 280 -10.39 -3.95 13.60
N MET A 281 -10.88 -4.42 12.47
CA MET A 281 -12.09 -5.22 12.34
C MET A 281 -11.74 -6.67 11.98
N PHE A 282 -12.61 -7.61 12.35
CA PHE A 282 -12.42 -9.04 12.11
C PHE A 282 -12.25 -9.44 10.63
N TRP A 283 -12.66 -8.57 9.70
CA TRP A 283 -12.45 -8.70 8.25
C TRP A 283 -11.17 -8.00 7.75
N ASN A 284 -10.16 -7.83 8.63
CA ASN A 284 -8.82 -7.33 8.32
C ASN A 284 -8.81 -5.93 7.67
N HIS A 285 -9.67 -5.02 8.13
CA HIS A 285 -9.61 -3.60 7.78
C HIS A 285 -9.60 -2.77 9.06
N PHE A 286 -8.91 -1.63 9.03
CA PHE A 286 -8.99 -0.58 10.02
C PHE A 286 -10.08 0.41 9.62
N VAL A 287 -10.95 0.79 10.55
CA VAL A 287 -12.08 1.69 10.28
C VAL A 287 -12.03 2.98 11.09
N ILE A 288 -12.47 4.08 10.49
CA ILE A 288 -12.63 5.38 11.14
C ILE A 288 -13.75 6.19 10.51
N ASP A 289 -14.38 7.04 11.31
CA ASP A 289 -15.41 7.98 10.85
C ASP A 289 -14.84 9.39 10.68
N ASN A 290 -15.44 10.17 9.78
CA ASN A 290 -15.21 11.61 9.65
C ASN A 290 -13.75 12.03 9.45
N VAL A 291 -13.15 11.56 8.36
CA VAL A 291 -11.86 12.06 7.86
C VAL A 291 -12.05 13.46 7.26
N ASP A 292 -11.14 14.37 7.57
CA ASP A 292 -11.23 15.80 7.24
C ASP A 292 -10.63 16.17 5.86
N THR A 293 -10.02 15.22 5.18
CA THR A 293 -9.39 15.39 3.86
C THR A 293 -9.54 14.16 2.99
N THR A 294 -9.43 14.34 1.67
CA THR A 294 -9.34 13.23 0.71
C THR A 294 -7.93 12.65 0.60
N THR A 295 -6.93 13.22 1.26
CA THR A 295 -5.55 12.71 1.28
C THR A 295 -5.01 12.57 2.71
N PRO A 296 -5.63 11.71 3.56
CA PRO A 296 -5.26 11.64 4.96
C PRO A 296 -3.86 11.05 5.14
N ARG A 297 -3.10 11.64 6.07
CA ARG A 297 -1.90 11.01 6.61
C ARG A 297 -2.31 9.88 7.54
N ILE A 298 -1.60 8.78 7.43
CA ILE A 298 -1.79 7.58 8.24
C ILE A 298 -0.48 7.20 8.92
N ARG A 299 -0.57 6.49 10.03
CA ARG A 299 0.56 5.78 10.59
C ARG A 299 0.16 4.38 11.03
N MET A 300 1.05 3.42 10.87
CA MET A 300 0.81 2.01 11.17
C MET A 300 1.86 1.50 12.13
N THR A 301 1.45 0.68 13.09
CA THR A 301 2.35 0.00 14.03
C THR A 301 2.33 -1.50 13.77
N ASP A 302 3.50 -2.11 13.51
CA ASP A 302 3.61 -3.55 13.36
C ASP A 302 3.65 -4.28 14.72
N ILE A 303 3.60 -5.62 14.66
CA ILE A 303 3.68 -6.51 15.82
C ILE A 303 4.96 -6.35 16.65
N ARG A 304 5.99 -5.68 16.13
CA ARG A 304 7.26 -5.43 16.85
C ARG A 304 7.28 -4.05 17.50
N GLY A 305 6.30 -3.21 17.19
CA GLY A 305 6.20 -1.83 17.65
C GLY A 305 6.86 -0.81 16.72
N TYR A 306 7.32 -1.19 15.53
CA TYR A 306 7.79 -0.21 14.55
C TYR A 306 6.63 0.59 14.00
N VAL A 307 6.83 1.90 13.85
CA VAL A 307 5.83 2.82 13.32
C VAL A 307 6.28 3.35 11.96
N LEU A 308 5.41 3.25 10.97
CA LEU A 308 5.54 3.89 9.66
C LEU A 308 4.49 4.99 9.53
N GLU A 309 4.81 6.07 8.82
CA GLU A 309 3.83 7.05 8.36
C GLU A 309 3.74 7.01 6.84
N ASP A 310 2.54 7.19 6.29
CA ASP A 310 2.30 7.31 4.85
C ASP A 310 1.08 8.22 4.59
N VAL A 311 0.69 8.37 3.33
CA VAL A 311 -0.50 9.11 2.89
C VAL A 311 -1.39 8.19 2.06
N LEU A 312 -2.71 8.28 2.25
CA LEU A 312 -3.66 7.66 1.33
C LEU A 312 -4.02 8.65 0.24
N ASP A 313 -3.62 8.37 -0.99
CA ASP A 313 -3.87 9.26 -2.11
C ASP A 313 -5.29 9.14 -2.64
N SER A 314 -6.09 10.18 -2.39
CA SER A 314 -7.43 10.38 -2.98
C SER A 314 -8.51 9.38 -2.52
N ILE A 315 -8.83 9.38 -1.22
CA ILE A 315 -10.06 8.73 -0.72
C ILE A 315 -11.32 9.45 -1.25
N PRO A 316 -12.44 8.74 -1.47
CA PRO A 316 -13.63 9.34 -2.09
C PRO A 316 -14.35 10.30 -1.14
N VAL A 317 -15.06 11.29 -1.67
CA VAL A 317 -15.94 12.15 -0.88
C VAL A 317 -17.30 11.48 -0.64
N SER A 318 -18.02 11.91 0.39
CA SER A 318 -19.37 11.40 0.69
C SER A 318 -20.29 11.46 -0.54
N GLY A 319 -20.95 10.35 -0.84
CA GLY A 319 -21.83 10.19 -2.02
C GLY A 319 -21.18 9.49 -3.21
N ASP A 320 -19.87 9.25 -3.17
CA ASP A 320 -19.18 8.40 -4.16
C ASP A 320 -19.35 6.91 -3.82
N THR A 321 -19.93 6.16 -4.75
CA THR A 321 -20.16 4.71 -4.60
C THR A 321 -19.33 3.92 -5.61
N ARG A 322 -18.01 3.89 -5.41
CA ARG A 322 -17.09 3.08 -6.20
C ARG A 322 -16.82 1.69 -5.59
N PRO A 323 -16.44 0.69 -6.42
CA PRO A 323 -15.91 -0.58 -5.92
C PRO A 323 -14.66 -0.38 -5.06
N ALA A 324 -14.26 -1.42 -4.33
CA ALA A 324 -12.97 -1.43 -3.65
C ALA A 324 -11.82 -1.28 -4.66
N TYR A 325 -10.76 -0.60 -4.25
CA TYR A 325 -9.58 -0.35 -5.08
C TYR A 325 -8.31 -0.37 -4.22
N ILE A 326 -7.16 -0.45 -4.89
CA ILE A 326 -5.84 -0.44 -4.25
C ILE A 326 -5.19 0.92 -4.46
N ILE A 327 -4.58 1.46 -3.42
CA ILE A 327 -3.64 2.57 -3.46
C ILE A 327 -2.25 1.98 -3.14
N ASP A 328 -1.24 2.30 -3.95
CA ASP A 328 0.13 1.90 -3.67
C ASP A 328 0.70 2.74 -2.52
N GLY A 329 1.40 2.08 -1.60
CA GLY A 329 2.10 2.75 -0.50
C GLY A 329 3.55 3.07 -0.84
N ASN A 330 4.14 3.92 0.00
CA ASN A 330 5.49 4.46 -0.18
C ASN A 330 6.50 3.94 0.85
N VAL A 331 6.05 3.08 1.77
CA VAL A 331 6.83 2.61 2.92
C VAL A 331 6.78 1.10 3.10
N GLN A 332 7.76 0.56 3.82
CA GLN A 332 7.80 -0.84 4.25
C GLN A 332 8.40 -0.93 5.66
N PHE A 333 7.91 -1.88 6.47
CA PHE A 333 8.47 -2.13 7.81
C PHE A 333 9.88 -2.66 7.66
N PRO A 334 10.84 -2.30 8.53
CA PRO A 334 12.23 -2.76 8.40
C PRO A 334 12.33 -4.29 8.47
N GLU A 335 13.43 -4.82 7.94
CA GLU A 335 13.86 -6.20 8.22
C GLU A 335 13.99 -6.41 9.73
#